data_AF-A0A0U1ZI35-F1
#
_entry.id   AF-A0A0U1ZI35-F1
#
_cell.length_a   1.000
_cell.length_b   1.000
_cell.length_c   1.000
_cell.angle_alpha   90.00
_cell.angle_beta   90.00
_cell.angle_gamma   90.00
#
_symmetry.space_group_name_H-M   'P 1'
#
loop_
_entity.id
_entity.type
_entity.pdbx_description
1 polymer ?
#
loop_
_entity_poly.entity_id
_entity_poly.type
_entity_poly.pdbx_seq_one_letter_code
_entity_poly.pdbx_strand_id
1 'polypeptide(L)'
;LHADAHDFDSHTNSLEEISRKIFSAHFGQLSIIFLWLSGMYFHGARFSNYVSWLNNPTIVKPSAQIVWPIVGQEILNGDVGGGFQGIQVTSGWFQLWRASGVTTEFQLYATAIGGLVMSGLMLFAGWFHYHKAAPKLEWFQNAESMMNHHLSGLLGLGCLGWAGHQIHISLPINKLLDSGIASEEIPLPHEFLINKDLITQLYPSFKEGILPFFTLNWHTYSDFLTFKGGLNPVTGGLWLTDTAHHHLALAVLFLIAGHMYRTNWGIGHSMKEILEAHKGPFTGEGHKGLYEILTTSWHSQLAINLAMMGSLSIVVAHHMYSMPPYPFIATDYATQISLFTHHMWIGGFCIVGAGAHASIFMVRDYNPNQNYNNVLDRIIRHRDAIVSHLNWACIFLGFHSFGLYIHNDTMRALGRSQDMFSDTAIQLQPIFAQWIQSIHTLAPGNTAPNALTTASYVFGGDVIAVNNKVAIMPISLGTADFLVHHIHAFTIHVTVLILVKGFLFARNSRLIPDKSKLGFRF
;
A
#
# COMPACT_ATOMS: atom_id res chain seq x y z
N LEU A 1 14.31 7.19 -30.10
CA LEU A 1 14.76 8.24 -29.14
C LEU A 1 13.94 8.18 -27.85
N HIS A 2 12.70 8.69 -27.80
CA HIS A 2 11.90 8.65 -26.56
C HIS A 2 11.64 7.23 -26.04
N ALA A 3 11.28 6.29 -26.93
CA ALA A 3 10.91 4.91 -26.57
C ALA A 3 12.07 4.06 -26.02
N ASP A 4 13.31 4.52 -26.16
CA ASP A 4 14.52 3.78 -25.80
C ASP A 4 15.35 4.53 -24.75
N ALA A 5 14.90 5.71 -24.29
CA ALA A 5 15.67 6.58 -23.40
C ALA A 5 16.00 5.94 -22.04
N HIS A 6 15.10 5.11 -21.52
CA HIS A 6 15.29 4.39 -20.25
C HIS A 6 15.54 2.88 -20.44
N ASP A 7 15.73 2.42 -21.67
CA ASP A 7 16.09 1.02 -21.97
C ASP A 7 17.62 0.85 -21.80
N PHE A 8 18.12 1.04 -20.57
CA PHE A 8 19.55 1.22 -20.29
C PHE A 8 20.45 0.05 -20.71
N ASP A 9 19.93 -1.18 -20.66
CA ASP A 9 20.62 -2.40 -21.09
C ASP A 9 20.74 -2.51 -22.62
N SER A 10 19.92 -1.78 -23.38
CA SER A 10 20.11 -1.63 -24.83
C SER A 10 21.25 -0.67 -25.19
N HIS A 11 21.64 0.22 -24.26
CA HIS A 11 22.68 1.23 -24.51
C HIS A 11 24.09 0.69 -24.25
N THR A 12 24.25 -0.25 -23.33
CA THR A 12 25.54 -0.78 -22.88
C THR A 12 25.35 -2.19 -22.33
N ASN A 13 26.35 -3.06 -22.52
CA ASN A 13 26.34 -4.42 -21.96
C ASN A 13 26.98 -4.47 -20.55
N SER A 14 27.43 -3.33 -20.01
CA SER A 14 28.05 -3.27 -18.69
C SER A 14 27.00 -3.25 -17.59
N LEU A 15 26.81 -4.38 -16.89
CA LEU A 15 25.88 -4.46 -15.76
C LEU A 15 26.18 -3.42 -14.67
N GLU A 16 27.46 -3.14 -14.42
CA GLU A 16 27.87 -2.11 -13.46
C GLU A 16 27.42 -0.69 -13.88
N GLU A 17 27.54 -0.35 -15.17
CA GLU A 17 27.08 0.94 -15.69
C GLU A 17 25.55 1.04 -15.64
N ILE A 18 24.84 -0.03 -16.00
CA ILE A 18 23.38 -0.11 -15.89
C ILE A 18 22.93 0.10 -14.44
N SER A 19 23.55 -0.61 -13.48
CA SER A 19 23.27 -0.45 -12.04
C SER A 19 23.45 0.99 -11.56
N ARG A 20 24.51 1.67 -12.03
CA ARG A 20 24.75 3.09 -11.70
C ARG A 20 23.68 4.02 -12.28
N LYS A 21 23.28 3.81 -13.54
CA LYS A 21 22.20 4.58 -14.17
C LYS A 21 20.88 4.41 -13.43
N ILE A 22 20.52 3.16 -13.09
CA ILE A 22 19.32 2.82 -12.32
C ILE A 22 19.35 3.52 -10.95
N PHE A 23 20.46 3.40 -10.22
CA PHE A 23 20.58 4.00 -8.89
C PHE A 23 20.46 5.52 -8.91
N SER A 24 21.11 6.18 -9.88
CA SER A 24 20.96 7.63 -10.08
C SER A 24 19.53 8.01 -10.46
N ALA A 25 18.88 7.22 -11.31
CA ALA A 25 17.50 7.48 -11.74
C ALA A 25 16.50 7.32 -10.58
N HIS A 26 16.74 6.40 -9.64
CA HIS A 26 15.94 6.28 -8.42
C HIS A 26 15.95 7.57 -7.60
N PHE A 27 17.12 8.20 -7.43
CA PHE A 27 17.21 9.51 -6.79
C PHE A 27 16.47 10.61 -7.56
N GLY A 28 16.54 10.60 -8.90
CA GLY A 28 15.76 11.49 -9.75
C GLY A 28 14.25 11.33 -9.50
N GLN A 29 13.76 10.09 -9.43
CA GLN A 29 12.36 9.81 -9.14
C GLN A 29 11.96 10.24 -7.72
N LEU A 30 12.80 9.98 -6.71
CA LEU A 30 12.56 10.44 -5.34
C LEU A 30 12.50 11.97 -5.25
N SER A 31 13.35 12.68 -5.99
CA SER A 31 13.28 14.14 -6.09
C SER A 31 11.92 14.62 -6.60
N ILE A 32 11.39 13.99 -7.65
CA ILE A 32 10.07 14.34 -8.20
C ILE A 32 8.96 14.07 -7.18
N ILE A 33 9.03 12.94 -6.46
CA ILE A 33 8.08 12.61 -5.39
C ILE A 33 8.13 13.67 -4.29
N PHE A 34 9.32 14.06 -3.81
CA PHE A 34 9.44 15.12 -2.80
C PHE A 34 8.98 16.49 -3.29
N LEU A 35 9.20 16.82 -4.56
CA LEU A 35 8.70 18.05 -5.15
C LEU A 35 7.16 18.05 -5.21
N TRP A 36 6.56 16.94 -5.63
CA TRP A 36 5.11 16.77 -5.63
C TRP A 36 4.54 16.87 -4.21
N LEU A 37 5.13 16.17 -3.23
CA LEU A 37 4.74 16.28 -1.82
C LEU A 37 4.84 17.72 -1.32
N SER A 38 5.96 18.40 -1.57
CA SER A 38 6.16 19.81 -1.24
C SER A 38 5.05 20.70 -1.81
N GLY A 39 4.68 20.48 -3.08
CA GLY A 39 3.54 21.14 -3.72
C GLY A 39 2.23 20.91 -2.98
N MET A 40 1.92 19.67 -2.58
CA MET A 40 0.70 19.36 -1.82
C MET A 40 0.62 20.11 -0.49
N TYR A 41 1.72 20.14 0.27
CA TYR A 41 1.80 20.89 1.53
C TYR A 41 1.73 22.41 1.29
N PHE A 42 2.38 22.93 0.25
CA PHE A 42 2.36 24.35 -0.08
C PHE A 42 0.96 24.83 -0.48
N HIS A 43 0.26 24.05 -1.31
CA HIS A 43 -1.13 24.32 -1.67
C HIS A 43 -2.04 24.32 -0.44
N GLY A 44 -1.85 23.34 0.47
CA GLY A 44 -2.49 23.33 1.77
C GLY A 44 -2.23 24.59 2.61
N ALA A 45 -1.01 25.11 2.57
CA ALA A 45 -0.63 26.28 3.36
C ALA A 45 -1.09 27.62 2.79
N ARG A 46 -1.32 27.73 1.48
CA ARG A 46 -1.52 29.02 0.79
C ARG A 46 -2.85 29.20 0.08
N PHE A 47 -3.46 28.10 -0.38
CA PHE A 47 -4.62 28.13 -1.27
C PHE A 47 -5.71 27.18 -0.80
N SER A 48 -5.87 27.04 0.51
CA SER A 48 -6.75 26.04 1.09
C SER A 48 -7.61 26.61 2.21
N ASN A 49 -8.66 25.87 2.58
CA ASN A 49 -9.50 26.15 3.74
C ASN A 49 -9.17 25.23 4.93
N TYR A 50 -7.91 24.79 5.08
CA TYR A 50 -7.52 23.77 6.06
C TYR A 50 -7.90 24.12 7.51
N VAL A 51 -7.62 25.33 7.99
CA VAL A 51 -7.94 25.74 9.38
C VAL A 51 -9.46 25.81 9.59
N SER A 52 -10.20 26.37 8.63
CA SER A 52 -11.66 26.38 8.66
C SER A 52 -12.25 24.97 8.67
N TRP A 53 -11.68 24.05 7.88
CA TRP A 53 -12.05 22.64 7.90
C TRP A 53 -11.69 21.97 9.22
N LEU A 54 -10.53 22.27 9.81
CA LEU A 54 -10.09 21.68 11.07
C LEU A 54 -11.04 22.02 12.23
N ASN A 55 -11.59 23.23 12.23
CA ASN A 55 -12.58 23.69 13.22
C ASN A 55 -14.00 23.14 12.95
N ASN A 56 -14.33 22.75 11.71
CA ASN A 56 -15.63 22.14 11.39
C ASN A 56 -15.54 21.06 10.29
N PRO A 57 -14.93 19.90 10.60
CA PRO A 57 -14.55 18.90 9.60
C PRO A 57 -15.73 18.09 9.06
N THR A 58 -16.91 18.21 9.68
CA THR A 58 -18.11 17.46 9.25
C THR A 58 -18.94 18.21 8.21
N ILE A 59 -18.91 19.55 8.22
CA ILE A 59 -19.68 20.40 7.33
C ILE A 59 -18.81 20.95 6.20
N VAL A 60 -17.68 21.57 6.53
CA VAL A 60 -16.76 22.20 5.55
C VAL A 60 -16.15 21.10 4.68
N LYS A 61 -16.05 21.35 3.37
CA LYS A 61 -15.43 20.41 2.42
C LYS A 61 -13.97 20.79 2.20
N PRO A 62 -13.05 19.82 2.14
CA PRO A 62 -11.63 20.11 1.93
C PRO A 62 -11.42 20.69 0.53
N SER A 63 -10.73 21.83 0.45
CA SER A 63 -10.34 22.47 -0.81
C SER A 63 -8.93 23.04 -0.71
N ALA A 64 -8.11 22.82 -1.73
CA ALA A 64 -6.71 23.27 -1.77
C ALA A 64 -6.27 23.78 -3.17
N GLN A 65 -7.24 24.07 -4.03
CA GLN A 65 -6.98 24.55 -5.39
C GLN A 65 -7.97 25.64 -5.75
N ILE A 66 -7.44 26.78 -6.19
CA ILE A 66 -8.19 27.96 -6.63
C ILE A 66 -7.88 28.21 -8.10
N VAL A 67 -8.93 28.43 -8.89
CA VAL A 67 -8.84 28.71 -10.33
C VAL A 67 -8.83 30.22 -10.56
N TRP A 68 -7.95 30.69 -11.44
CA TRP A 68 -7.88 32.11 -11.80
C TRP A 68 -9.07 32.55 -12.68
N PRO A 69 -9.61 33.77 -12.47
CA PRO A 69 -10.77 34.28 -13.20
C PRO A 69 -10.37 34.90 -14.55
N ILE A 70 -10.13 34.06 -15.55
CA ILE A 70 -9.68 34.52 -16.88
C ILE A 70 -10.80 34.45 -17.92
N VAL A 71 -11.48 33.31 -18.02
CA VAL A 71 -12.43 33.01 -19.11
C VAL A 71 -13.78 32.50 -18.62
N GLY A 72 -14.19 32.82 -17.39
CA GLY A 72 -15.38 32.26 -16.74
C GLY A 72 -15.11 30.93 -16.03
N GLN A 73 -13.87 30.43 -16.06
CA GLN A 73 -13.47 29.19 -15.38
C GLN A 73 -13.47 29.31 -13.84
N GLU A 74 -13.57 30.52 -13.29
CA GLU A 74 -13.79 30.74 -11.86
C GLU A 74 -15.11 30.17 -11.35
N ILE A 75 -16.04 29.78 -12.24
CA ILE A 75 -17.22 28.97 -11.88
C ILE A 75 -16.84 27.63 -11.21
N LEU A 76 -15.60 27.14 -11.44
CA LEU A 76 -15.05 25.97 -10.77
C LEU A 76 -14.70 26.21 -9.29
N ASN A 77 -14.58 27.48 -8.86
CA ASN A 77 -14.39 27.83 -7.45
C ASN A 77 -15.74 27.77 -6.72
N GLY A 78 -16.22 26.55 -6.48
CA GLY A 78 -17.46 26.32 -5.75
C GLY A 78 -17.35 26.74 -4.28
N ASP A 79 -18.48 27.11 -3.68
CA ASP A 79 -18.56 27.33 -2.23
C ASP A 79 -18.44 25.99 -1.50
N VAL A 80 -17.33 25.83 -0.79
CA VAL A 80 -16.98 24.62 -0.02
C VAL A 80 -17.20 24.82 1.49
N GLY A 81 -17.76 25.97 1.90
CA GLY A 81 -17.92 26.38 3.28
C GLY A 81 -16.66 27.00 3.89
N GLY A 82 -16.81 27.52 5.11
CA GLY A 82 -15.70 28.18 5.83
C GLY A 82 -15.27 29.52 5.22
N GLY A 83 -16.16 30.17 4.45
CA GLY A 83 -15.88 31.44 3.77
C GLY A 83 -14.92 31.32 2.58
N PHE A 84 -14.72 30.10 2.06
CA PHE A 84 -13.76 29.80 1.01
C PHE A 84 -14.43 29.26 -0.25
N GLN A 85 -13.92 29.67 -1.41
CA GLN A 85 -14.34 29.20 -2.72
C GLN A 85 -13.17 28.57 -3.46
N GLY A 86 -13.35 27.36 -3.97
CA GLY A 86 -12.30 26.60 -4.64
C GLY A 86 -12.77 25.24 -5.12
N ILE A 87 -11.85 24.45 -5.68
CA ILE A 87 -12.13 23.09 -6.10
C ILE A 87 -12.08 22.19 -4.86
N GLN A 88 -13.14 21.41 -4.62
CA GLN A 88 -13.13 20.36 -3.60
C GLN A 88 -12.10 19.29 -3.96
N VAL A 89 -11.19 18.97 -3.05
CA VAL A 89 -10.17 17.93 -3.25
C VAL A 89 -10.60 16.61 -2.60
N THR A 90 -10.21 15.49 -3.20
CA THR A 90 -10.59 14.14 -2.76
C THR A 90 -9.39 13.25 -2.43
N SER A 91 -8.22 13.85 -2.23
CA SER A 91 -6.96 13.14 -1.97
C SER A 91 -6.75 12.75 -0.49
N GLY A 92 -7.60 13.22 0.43
CA GLY A 92 -7.49 12.90 1.86
C GLY A 92 -6.37 13.61 2.63
N TRP A 93 -5.73 14.64 2.06
CA TRP A 93 -4.61 15.35 2.70
C TRP A 93 -5.00 16.01 4.01
N PHE A 94 -6.20 16.57 4.10
CA PHE A 94 -6.67 17.29 5.29
C PHE A 94 -6.81 16.35 6.49
N GLN A 95 -7.39 15.17 6.28
CA GLN A 95 -7.53 14.13 7.28
C GLN A 95 -6.16 13.59 7.74
N LEU A 96 -5.21 13.44 6.80
CA LEU A 96 -3.83 13.05 7.11
C LEU A 96 -3.10 14.11 7.94
N TRP A 97 -3.22 15.39 7.59
CA TRP A 97 -2.59 16.49 8.32
C TRP A 97 -3.15 16.61 9.74
N ARG A 98 -4.48 16.50 9.91
CA ARG A 98 -5.10 16.45 11.23
C ARG A 98 -4.58 15.26 12.06
N ALA A 99 -4.54 14.07 11.46
CA ALA A 99 -3.98 12.89 12.10
C ALA A 99 -2.49 13.04 12.46
N SER A 100 -1.78 13.97 11.83
CA SER A 100 -0.38 14.27 12.14
C SER A 100 -0.22 15.36 13.21
N GLY A 101 -1.32 15.94 13.71
CA GLY A 101 -1.29 17.02 14.69
C GLY A 101 -0.97 18.39 14.09
N VAL A 102 -1.18 18.58 12.79
CA VAL A 102 -1.00 19.88 12.13
C VAL A 102 -2.20 20.77 12.46
N THR A 103 -1.98 21.92 13.09
CA THR A 103 -3.04 22.85 13.50
C THR A 103 -2.96 24.20 12.79
N THR A 104 -1.82 24.53 12.15
CA THR A 104 -1.60 25.84 11.53
C THR A 104 -1.05 25.73 10.10
N GLU A 105 -1.34 26.75 9.28
CA GLU A 105 -0.79 26.86 7.92
C GLU A 105 0.74 27.01 7.93
N PHE A 106 1.32 27.59 8.99
CA PHE A 106 2.77 27.74 9.12
C PHE A 106 3.48 26.39 9.14
N GLN A 107 2.92 25.39 9.84
CA GLN A 107 3.48 24.04 9.88
C GLN A 107 3.45 23.37 8.49
N LEU A 108 2.37 23.55 7.73
CA LEU A 108 2.28 23.08 6.34
C LEU A 108 3.33 23.76 5.47
N TYR A 109 3.49 25.08 5.62
CA TYR A 109 4.47 25.86 4.86
C TYR A 109 5.91 25.41 5.16
N ALA A 110 6.27 25.26 6.44
CA ALA A 110 7.58 24.77 6.84
C ALA A 110 7.84 23.35 6.31
N THR A 111 6.83 22.47 6.35
CA THR A 111 6.92 21.11 5.78
C THR A 111 7.12 21.13 4.27
N ALA A 112 6.44 22.05 3.56
CA ALA A 112 6.63 22.23 2.12
C ALA A 112 8.07 22.62 1.79
N ILE A 113 8.65 23.57 2.52
CA ILE A 113 10.06 23.98 2.33
C ILE A 113 11.01 22.82 2.64
N GLY A 114 10.77 22.07 3.72
CA GLY A 114 11.54 20.85 4.03
C GLY A 114 11.50 19.82 2.90
N GLY A 115 10.31 19.56 2.33
CA GLY A 115 10.15 18.69 1.17
C GLY A 115 10.90 19.18 -0.06
N LEU A 116 10.92 20.50 -0.31
CA LEU A 116 11.65 21.09 -1.44
C LEU A 116 13.16 20.96 -1.26
N VAL A 117 13.68 21.18 -0.04
CA VAL A 117 15.11 20.97 0.27
C VAL A 117 15.47 19.50 0.08
N MET A 118 14.64 18.57 0.55
CA MET A 118 14.84 17.13 0.33
C MET A 118 14.82 16.76 -1.15
N SER A 119 13.97 17.37 -1.96
CA SER A 119 13.97 17.21 -3.43
C SER A 119 15.33 17.60 -4.02
N GLY A 120 15.87 18.77 -3.65
CA GLY A 120 17.20 19.22 -4.06
C GLY A 120 18.33 18.29 -3.59
N LEU A 121 18.24 17.77 -2.35
CA LEU A 121 19.21 16.79 -1.83
C LEU A 121 19.17 15.47 -2.59
N MET A 122 17.99 14.98 -2.98
CA MET A 122 17.87 13.77 -3.80
C MET A 122 18.49 13.97 -5.19
N LEU A 123 18.25 15.11 -5.85
CA LEU A 123 18.91 15.43 -7.12
C LEU A 123 20.44 15.45 -6.99
N PHE A 124 20.94 16.09 -5.93
CA PHE A 124 22.37 16.13 -5.64
C PHE A 124 22.94 14.73 -5.40
N ALA A 125 22.27 13.91 -4.59
CA ALA A 125 22.68 12.54 -4.31
C ALA A 125 22.75 11.69 -5.59
N GLY A 126 21.74 11.79 -6.47
CA GLY A 126 21.74 11.12 -7.77
C GLY A 126 22.93 11.54 -8.64
N TRP A 127 23.13 12.85 -8.80
CA TRP A 127 24.29 13.38 -9.53
C TRP A 127 25.62 12.92 -8.93
N PHE A 128 25.76 12.98 -7.60
CA PHE A 128 26.97 12.63 -6.89
C PHE A 128 27.31 11.15 -7.06
N HIS A 129 26.34 10.27 -6.85
CA HIS A 129 26.50 8.82 -6.98
C HIS A 129 26.56 8.31 -8.42
N TYR A 130 26.43 9.18 -9.43
CA TYR A 130 26.67 8.85 -10.82
C TYR A 130 27.97 9.44 -11.35
N HIS A 131 28.22 10.73 -11.11
CA HIS A 131 29.32 11.47 -11.72
C HIS A 131 30.57 11.62 -10.85
N LYS A 132 30.46 11.44 -9.53
CA LYS A 132 31.59 11.67 -8.59
C LYS A 132 31.99 10.43 -7.82
N ALA A 133 31.03 9.72 -7.23
CA ALA A 133 31.27 8.57 -6.37
C ALA A 133 30.36 7.40 -6.78
N ALA A 134 30.57 6.91 -8.01
CA ALA A 134 29.79 5.82 -8.57
C ALA A 134 30.10 4.48 -7.88
N PRO A 135 29.11 3.82 -7.23
CA PRO A 135 29.34 2.53 -6.58
C PRO A 135 29.79 1.45 -7.57
N LYS A 136 30.44 0.41 -7.06
CA LYS A 136 30.84 -0.78 -7.85
C LYS A 136 29.76 -1.83 -7.83
N LEU A 137 29.81 -2.78 -8.78
CA LEU A 137 28.81 -3.84 -8.91
C LEU A 137 28.66 -4.70 -7.64
N GLU A 138 29.78 -5.03 -6.98
CA GLU A 138 29.78 -5.80 -5.73
C GLU A 138 28.91 -5.17 -4.63
N TRP A 139 28.87 -3.84 -4.56
CA TRP A 139 28.01 -3.13 -3.61
C TRP A 139 26.54 -3.33 -3.92
N PHE A 140 26.15 -3.24 -5.21
CA PHE A 140 24.77 -3.47 -5.65
C PHE A 140 24.33 -4.93 -5.44
N GLN A 141 25.25 -5.87 -5.58
CA GLN A 141 24.97 -7.31 -5.43
C GLN A 141 24.96 -7.79 -3.98
N ASN A 142 25.31 -6.92 -3.01
CA ASN A 142 25.26 -7.24 -1.59
C ASN A 142 23.81 -7.22 -1.07
N ALA A 143 23.04 -8.23 -1.50
CA ALA A 143 21.62 -8.37 -1.18
C ALA A 143 21.38 -8.58 0.33
N GLU A 144 22.29 -9.25 1.04
CA GLU A 144 22.19 -9.50 2.48
C GLU A 144 22.28 -8.19 3.26
N SER A 145 23.26 -7.33 2.94
CA SER A 145 23.36 -5.99 3.51
C SER A 145 22.14 -5.15 3.14
N MET A 146 21.74 -5.12 1.86
CA MET A 146 20.58 -4.36 1.40
C MET A 146 19.31 -4.75 2.18
N MET A 147 19.02 -6.05 2.33
CA MET A 147 17.84 -6.52 3.04
C MET A 147 17.89 -6.20 4.54
N ASN A 148 19.04 -6.39 5.20
CA ASN A 148 19.18 -6.01 6.60
C ASN A 148 18.94 -4.51 6.82
N HIS A 149 19.52 -3.64 5.98
CA HIS A 149 19.36 -2.19 6.10
C HIS A 149 17.96 -1.71 5.72
N HIS A 150 17.29 -2.32 4.73
CA HIS A 150 15.93 -1.96 4.38
C HIS A 150 14.92 -2.43 5.44
N LEU A 151 15.06 -3.65 5.95
CA LEU A 151 14.18 -4.16 6.99
C LEU A 151 14.40 -3.40 8.31
N SER A 152 15.61 -3.39 8.86
CA SER A 152 15.85 -2.76 10.17
C SER A 152 15.91 -1.24 10.09
N GLY A 153 16.63 -0.68 9.12
CA GLY A 153 16.86 0.75 8.97
C GLY A 153 15.64 1.46 8.39
N LEU A 154 15.29 1.16 7.14
CA LEU A 154 14.23 1.89 6.44
C LEU A 154 12.84 1.62 7.06
N LEU A 155 12.46 0.34 7.21
CA LEU A 155 11.15 -0.01 7.76
C LEU A 155 11.13 0.06 9.28
N GLY A 156 12.08 -0.56 9.97
CA GLY A 156 12.14 -0.62 11.43
C GLY A 156 12.28 0.75 12.09
N LEU A 157 13.33 1.52 11.75
CA LEU A 157 13.50 2.87 12.30
C LEU A 157 12.45 3.84 11.77
N GLY A 158 11.93 3.63 10.55
CA GLY A 158 10.81 4.40 10.02
C GLY A 158 9.54 4.24 10.86
N CYS A 159 9.14 2.99 11.15
CA CYS A 159 8.02 2.69 12.04
C CYS A 159 8.27 3.22 13.47
N LEU A 160 9.49 3.09 14.00
CA LEU A 160 9.82 3.57 15.33
C LEU A 160 9.73 5.10 15.44
N GLY A 161 10.31 5.80 14.46
CA GLY A 161 10.24 7.26 14.38
C GLY A 161 8.81 7.76 14.23
N TRP A 162 7.99 7.08 13.42
CA TRP A 162 6.58 7.42 13.28
C TRP A 162 5.77 7.12 14.55
N ALA A 163 6.02 6.01 15.24
CA ALA A 163 5.41 5.73 16.54
C ALA A 163 5.76 6.82 17.57
N GLY A 164 7.03 7.25 17.62
CA GLY A 164 7.47 8.37 18.47
C GLY A 164 6.74 9.67 18.14
N HIS A 165 6.63 10.02 16.85
CA HIS A 165 5.83 11.17 16.41
C HIS A 165 4.36 11.03 16.81
N GLN A 166 3.76 9.85 16.63
CA GLN A 166 2.38 9.61 17.00
C GLN A 166 2.16 9.81 18.50
N ILE A 167 2.98 9.17 19.33
CA ILE A 167 2.88 9.21 20.80
C ILE A 167 3.03 10.63 21.34
N HIS A 168 4.02 11.37 20.85
CA HIS A 168 4.43 12.62 21.47
C HIS A 168 3.81 13.88 20.85
N ILE A 169 3.29 13.80 19.61
CA ILE A 169 2.76 14.97 18.89
C ILE A 169 1.31 14.73 18.48
N SER A 170 1.05 13.71 17.66
CA SER A 170 -0.28 13.48 17.08
C SER A 170 -1.34 13.18 18.15
N LEU A 171 -1.04 12.25 19.07
CA LEU A 171 -1.97 11.81 20.11
C LEU A 171 -2.47 12.95 21.01
N PRO A 172 -1.60 13.74 21.68
CA PRO A 172 -2.08 14.80 22.56
C PRO A 172 -2.92 15.85 21.81
N ILE A 173 -2.51 16.24 20.61
CA ILE A 173 -3.23 17.22 19.79
C ILE A 173 -4.60 16.68 19.34
N ASN A 174 -4.65 15.45 18.83
CA ASN A 174 -5.92 14.86 18.39
C ASN A 174 -6.87 14.61 19.58
N LYS A 175 -6.36 14.28 20.76
CA LYS A 175 -7.19 14.15 21.96
C LYS A 175 -7.89 15.46 22.32
N LEU A 176 -7.20 16.60 22.21
CA LEU A 176 -7.76 17.92 22.44
C LEU A 176 -8.74 18.33 21.33
N LEU A 177 -8.37 18.11 20.07
CA LEU A 177 -9.23 18.37 18.91
C LEU A 177 -10.53 17.54 18.93
N ASP A 178 -10.47 16.29 19.38
CA ASP A 178 -11.63 15.41 19.53
C ASP A 178 -12.49 15.79 20.76
N SER A 179 -11.91 16.55 21.70
CA SER A 179 -12.62 17.13 22.85
C SER A 179 -13.28 18.48 22.54
N GLY A 180 -13.22 18.94 21.28
CA GLY A 180 -13.84 20.19 20.83
C GLY A 180 -13.05 21.46 21.11
N ILE A 181 -11.78 21.34 21.52
CA ILE A 181 -10.91 22.50 21.71
C ILE A 181 -10.52 23.06 20.35
N ALA A 182 -10.64 24.38 20.18
CA ALA A 182 -10.30 25.06 18.94
C ALA A 182 -8.81 24.90 18.62
N SER A 183 -8.47 24.77 17.34
CA SER A 183 -7.09 24.52 16.90
C SER A 183 -6.10 25.60 17.34
N GLU A 184 -6.57 26.84 17.52
CA GLU A 184 -5.80 28.01 17.97
C GLU A 184 -5.49 28.00 19.48
N GLU A 185 -6.27 27.28 20.29
CA GLU A 185 -6.11 27.17 21.74
C GLU A 185 -5.22 25.99 22.15
N ILE A 186 -4.91 25.10 21.21
CA ILE A 186 -4.09 23.92 21.47
C ILE A 186 -2.61 24.33 21.57
N PRO A 187 -1.91 23.96 22.66
CA PRO A 187 -0.47 24.17 22.79
C PRO A 187 0.30 23.66 21.58
N LEU A 188 1.37 24.35 21.19
CA LEU A 188 2.16 23.90 20.04
C LEU A 188 2.85 22.55 20.36
N PRO A 189 3.15 21.72 19.33
CA PRO A 189 3.76 20.40 19.54
C PRO A 189 4.98 20.38 20.47
N HIS A 190 5.83 21.41 20.41
CA HIS A 190 7.04 21.48 21.24
C HIS A 190 6.73 21.76 22.72
N GLU A 191 5.59 22.36 23.04
CA GLU A 191 5.16 22.59 24.42
C GLU A 191 4.81 21.27 25.11
N PHE A 192 4.17 20.31 24.41
CA PHE A 192 3.92 18.96 24.93
C PHE A 192 5.21 18.17 25.17
N LEU A 193 6.25 18.43 24.38
CA LEU A 193 7.56 17.75 24.53
C LEU A 193 8.34 18.28 25.74
N ILE A 194 8.27 19.59 26.00
CA ILE A 194 9.05 20.26 27.04
C ILE A 194 8.31 20.23 28.38
N ASN A 195 7.00 20.46 28.36
CA ASN A 195 6.17 20.53 29.56
C ASN A 195 5.50 19.19 29.85
N LYS A 196 6.12 18.42 30.75
CA LYS A 196 5.62 17.12 31.21
C LYS A 196 4.21 17.21 31.82
N ASP A 197 3.83 18.34 32.41
CA ASP A 197 2.51 18.49 33.05
C ASP A 197 1.38 18.47 32.02
N LEU A 198 1.60 19.05 30.83
CA LEU A 198 0.60 19.06 29.75
C LEU A 198 0.27 17.64 29.28
N ILE A 199 1.30 16.85 28.95
CA ILE A 199 1.08 15.48 28.46
C ILE A 199 0.56 14.56 29.56
N THR A 200 0.97 14.78 30.81
CA THR A 200 0.53 14.02 31.98
C THR A 200 -0.96 14.20 32.30
N GLN A 201 -1.52 15.38 32.04
CA GLN A 201 -2.96 15.62 32.20
C GLN A 201 -3.77 14.80 31.18
N LEU A 202 -3.22 14.57 29.99
CA LEU A 202 -3.85 13.77 28.94
C LEU A 202 -3.62 12.28 29.15
N TYR A 203 -2.41 11.89 29.53
CA TYR A 203 -1.95 10.51 29.67
C TYR A 203 -1.19 10.37 31.00
N PRO A 204 -1.89 9.98 32.09
CA PRO A 204 -1.31 9.92 33.43
C PRO A 204 -0.06 9.05 33.57
N SER A 205 0.11 8.02 32.71
CA SER A 205 1.27 7.13 32.75
C SER A 205 2.60 7.82 32.46
N PHE A 206 2.59 8.99 31.81
CA PHE A 206 3.80 9.79 31.61
C PHE A 206 4.46 10.22 32.92
N LYS A 207 3.73 10.26 34.06
CA LYS A 207 4.31 10.52 35.39
C LYS A 207 5.43 9.53 35.71
N GLU A 208 5.21 8.24 35.42
CA GLU A 208 6.12 7.12 35.67
C GLU A 208 7.42 7.21 34.83
N GLY A 209 7.42 8.02 33.77
CA GLY A 209 8.56 8.20 32.89
C GLY A 209 8.94 6.93 32.13
N ILE A 210 10.23 6.77 31.86
CA ILE A 210 10.76 5.67 31.03
C ILE A 210 11.15 4.42 31.85
N LEU A 211 11.06 4.48 33.19
CA LEU A 211 11.45 3.35 34.03
C LEU A 211 10.65 2.06 33.73
N PRO A 212 9.31 2.10 33.55
CA PRO A 212 8.54 0.90 33.20
C PRO A 212 8.98 0.24 31.88
N PHE A 213 9.51 1.01 30.93
CA PHE A 213 10.06 0.48 29.68
C PHE A 213 11.27 -0.42 29.93
N PHE A 214 12.25 0.05 30.72
CA PHE A 214 13.48 -0.68 31.01
C PHE A 214 13.30 -1.85 31.99
N THR A 215 12.26 -1.81 32.84
CA THR A 215 11.92 -2.90 33.76
C THR A 215 10.93 -3.91 33.16
N LEU A 216 10.53 -3.73 31.89
CA LEU A 216 9.55 -4.56 31.18
C LEU A 216 8.14 -4.56 31.82
N ASN A 217 7.82 -3.58 32.66
CA ASN A 217 6.47 -3.38 33.21
C ASN A 217 5.59 -2.57 32.24
N TRP A 218 5.39 -3.08 31.03
CA TRP A 218 4.79 -2.33 29.92
C TRP A 218 3.28 -2.06 30.06
N HIS A 219 2.58 -2.76 30.96
CA HIS A 219 1.15 -2.54 31.22
C HIS A 219 0.85 -1.09 31.65
N THR A 220 1.84 -0.40 32.25
CA THR A 220 1.73 1.01 32.66
C THR A 220 1.39 1.96 31.51
N TYR A 221 1.76 1.65 30.26
CA TYR A 221 1.57 2.52 29.08
C TYR A 221 0.23 2.33 28.35
N SER A 222 -0.75 1.71 29.00
CA SER A 222 -2.05 1.35 28.41
C SER A 222 -3.00 2.52 28.14
N ASP A 223 -2.65 3.75 28.53
CA ASP A 223 -3.43 4.96 28.26
C ASP A 223 -3.14 5.58 26.87
N PHE A 224 -1.95 5.36 26.30
CA PHE A 224 -1.58 5.81 24.95
C PHE A 224 -1.18 4.69 23.97
N LEU A 225 -0.82 3.49 24.46
CA LEU A 225 -0.65 2.28 23.64
C LEU A 225 -1.81 1.34 23.90
N THR A 226 -2.85 1.44 23.08
CA THR A 226 -4.09 0.69 23.30
C THR A 226 -4.24 -0.47 22.32
N PHE A 227 -5.25 -1.31 22.57
CA PHE A 227 -5.69 -2.37 21.66
C PHE A 227 -7.22 -2.44 21.65
N LYS A 228 -7.86 -1.29 21.40
CA LYS A 228 -9.33 -1.17 21.44
C LYS A 228 -9.99 -1.90 20.28
N GLY A 229 -9.38 -1.82 19.09
CA GLY A 229 -10.02 -2.23 17.84
C GLY A 229 -11.12 -1.24 17.42
N GLY A 230 -11.70 -1.48 16.24
CA GLY A 230 -12.80 -0.69 15.72
C GLY A 230 -12.42 0.76 15.43
N LEU A 231 -13.36 1.68 15.63
CA LEU A 231 -13.25 3.08 15.25
C LEU A 231 -13.53 3.99 16.44
N ASN A 232 -12.90 5.16 16.42
CA ASN A 232 -13.23 6.26 17.32
C ASN A 232 -14.61 6.83 16.93
N PRO A 233 -15.61 6.80 17.82
CA PRO A 233 -16.98 7.22 17.50
C PRO A 233 -17.10 8.72 17.24
N VAL A 234 -16.14 9.54 17.68
CA VAL A 234 -16.13 10.99 17.42
C VAL A 234 -15.73 11.28 15.97
N THR A 235 -14.71 10.57 15.49
CA THR A 235 -14.07 10.89 14.20
C THR A 235 -14.44 9.93 13.08
N GLY A 236 -14.93 8.73 13.40
CA GLY A 236 -15.18 7.66 12.44
C GLY A 236 -13.89 7.06 11.84
N GLY A 237 -12.72 7.42 12.34
CA GLY A 237 -11.43 6.82 11.96
C GLY A 237 -10.93 5.82 13.01
N LEU A 238 -9.84 5.11 12.71
CA LEU A 238 -9.16 4.24 13.67
C LEU A 238 -8.71 5.02 14.91
N TRP A 239 -8.60 4.32 16.05
CA TRP A 239 -7.98 4.87 17.24
C TRP A 239 -6.50 5.16 16.99
N LEU A 240 -6.10 6.44 17.08
CA LEU A 240 -4.69 6.80 16.88
C LEU A 240 -3.76 6.14 17.91
N THR A 241 -4.25 5.85 19.12
CA THR A 241 -3.53 5.10 20.16
C THR A 241 -3.26 3.65 19.74
N ASP A 242 -4.20 3.02 19.03
CA ASP A 242 -3.99 1.69 18.43
C ASP A 242 -2.99 1.78 17.26
N THR A 243 -3.04 2.85 16.45
CA THR A 243 -2.06 3.03 15.36
C THR A 243 -0.64 3.26 15.89
N ALA A 244 -0.47 3.97 17.01
CA ALA A 244 0.83 4.16 17.66
C ALA A 244 1.40 2.82 18.15
N HIS A 245 0.55 2.02 18.80
CA HIS A 245 0.93 0.67 19.22
C HIS A 245 1.25 -0.25 18.03
N HIS A 246 0.47 -0.17 16.95
CA HIS A 246 0.73 -0.90 15.72
C HIS A 246 2.11 -0.57 15.12
N HIS A 247 2.46 0.71 14.98
CA HIS A 247 3.76 1.10 14.45
C HIS A 247 4.91 0.70 15.37
N LEU A 248 4.72 0.78 16.70
CA LEU A 248 5.73 0.31 17.65
C LEU A 248 5.95 -1.21 17.53
N ALA A 249 4.88 -1.99 17.40
CA ALA A 249 4.98 -3.45 17.19
C ALA A 249 5.67 -3.80 15.87
N LEU A 250 5.33 -3.10 14.78
CA LEU A 250 5.99 -3.27 13.48
C LEU A 250 7.47 -2.85 13.52
N ALA A 251 7.80 -1.79 14.25
CA ALA A 251 9.18 -1.36 14.43
C ALA A 251 10.03 -2.48 15.04
N VAL A 252 9.54 -3.10 16.12
CA VAL A 252 10.22 -4.24 16.75
C VAL A 252 10.34 -5.42 15.78
N LEU A 253 9.26 -5.76 15.09
CA LEU A 253 9.25 -6.85 14.10
C LEU A 253 10.31 -6.65 13.02
N PHE A 254 10.34 -5.46 12.40
CA PHE A 254 11.26 -5.16 11.29
C PHE A 254 12.71 -4.97 11.74
N LEU A 255 12.93 -4.39 12.93
CA LEU A 255 14.25 -4.32 13.54
C LEU A 255 14.81 -5.72 13.77
N ILE A 256 14.04 -6.65 14.33
CA ILE A 256 14.48 -8.03 14.54
C ILE A 256 14.68 -8.75 13.20
N ALA A 257 13.72 -8.63 12.26
CA ALA A 257 13.80 -9.27 10.94
C ALA A 257 15.04 -8.83 10.14
N GLY A 258 15.46 -7.56 10.27
CA GLY A 258 16.66 -7.04 9.62
C GLY A 258 17.99 -7.51 10.21
N HIS A 259 17.99 -8.42 11.19
CA HIS A 259 19.19 -9.09 11.72
C HIS A 259 19.27 -10.57 11.32
N MET A 260 18.45 -11.00 10.36
CA MET A 260 18.41 -12.39 9.89
C MET A 260 19.59 -12.76 8.99
N TYR A 261 20.05 -11.84 8.12
CA TYR A 261 21.02 -12.17 7.09
C TYR A 261 22.46 -11.96 7.53
N ARG A 262 23.33 -12.90 7.15
CA ARG A 262 24.75 -12.90 7.51
C ARG A 262 25.44 -11.70 6.86
N THR A 263 26.32 -11.04 7.62
CA THR A 263 27.17 -9.96 7.09
C THR A 263 28.63 -10.20 7.53
N ASN A 264 29.40 -9.14 7.81
CA ASN A 264 30.84 -9.24 8.10
C ASN A 264 31.18 -10.00 9.40
N TRP A 265 30.21 -10.21 10.29
CA TRP A 265 30.42 -10.73 11.65
C TRP A 265 30.14 -12.23 11.76
N GLY A 266 29.94 -12.92 10.64
CA GLY A 266 29.77 -14.39 10.59
C GLY A 266 28.46 -14.94 11.19
N ILE A 267 27.64 -14.10 11.83
CA ILE A 267 26.34 -14.48 12.43
C ILE A 267 25.22 -14.14 11.45
N GLY A 268 24.24 -15.05 11.32
CA GLY A 268 23.08 -14.92 10.45
C GLY A 268 23.05 -15.97 9.33
N HIS A 269 22.10 -15.84 8.41
CA HIS A 269 21.92 -16.76 7.29
C HIS A 269 22.37 -16.18 5.96
N SER A 270 23.01 -16.98 5.11
CA SER A 270 23.18 -16.58 3.71
C SER A 270 21.92 -16.89 2.90
N MET A 271 21.47 -15.94 2.07
CA MET A 271 20.30 -16.14 1.21
C MET A 271 20.50 -17.28 0.23
N LYS A 272 21.73 -17.41 -0.31
CA LYS A 272 22.07 -18.48 -1.24
C LYS A 272 21.97 -19.85 -0.56
N GLU A 273 22.55 -19.99 0.63
CA GLU A 273 22.49 -21.23 1.42
C GLU A 273 21.04 -21.60 1.75
N ILE A 274 20.22 -20.63 2.17
CA ILE A 274 18.78 -20.86 2.40
C ILE A 274 18.13 -21.39 1.13
N LEU A 275 18.28 -20.71 -0.01
CA LEU A 275 17.64 -21.12 -1.26
C LEU A 275 18.08 -22.52 -1.70
N GLU A 276 19.38 -22.80 -1.70
CA GLU A 276 19.90 -24.09 -2.13
C GLU A 276 19.53 -25.25 -1.19
N ALA A 277 19.31 -24.99 0.10
CA ALA A 277 18.83 -25.99 1.05
C ALA A 277 17.37 -26.41 0.80
N HIS A 278 16.55 -25.56 0.17
CA HIS A 278 15.14 -25.85 -0.10
C HIS A 278 14.97 -26.67 -1.39
N LYS A 279 15.01 -27.99 -1.24
CA LYS A 279 14.78 -28.97 -2.32
C LYS A 279 13.76 -30.02 -1.89
N GLY A 280 12.99 -30.52 -2.85
CA GLY A 280 11.98 -31.56 -2.62
C GLY A 280 11.94 -32.58 -3.74
N PRO A 281 11.28 -33.73 -3.52
CA PRO A 281 11.26 -34.84 -4.48
C PRO A 281 10.65 -34.47 -5.84
N PHE A 282 9.72 -33.51 -5.88
CA PHE A 282 9.04 -33.08 -7.10
C PHE A 282 9.74 -31.92 -7.84
N THR A 283 10.56 -31.13 -7.13
CA THR A 283 11.11 -29.85 -7.63
C THR A 283 12.53 -29.94 -8.16
N GLY A 284 13.14 -31.14 -8.17
CA GLY A 284 14.49 -31.36 -8.69
C GLY A 284 15.54 -30.59 -7.90
N GLU A 285 16.27 -29.70 -8.56
CA GLU A 285 17.30 -28.87 -7.92
C GLU A 285 16.73 -27.73 -7.05
N GLY A 286 15.41 -27.65 -6.89
CA GLY A 286 14.76 -26.67 -6.02
C GLY A 286 15.05 -25.23 -6.45
N HIS A 287 15.45 -24.38 -5.51
CA HIS A 287 15.70 -22.96 -5.75
C HIS A 287 17.13 -22.62 -6.20
N LYS A 288 17.94 -23.61 -6.57
CA LYS A 288 19.29 -23.39 -7.09
C LYS A 288 19.28 -22.43 -8.30
N GLY A 289 20.18 -21.45 -8.32
CA GLY A 289 20.29 -20.45 -9.40
C GLY A 289 19.40 -19.21 -9.23
N LEU A 290 18.44 -19.21 -8.29
CA LEU A 290 17.57 -18.05 -8.07
C LEU A 290 18.30 -16.85 -7.44
N TYR A 291 19.27 -17.12 -6.55
CA TYR A 291 20.10 -16.06 -5.97
C TYR A 291 20.90 -15.32 -7.04
N GLU A 292 21.51 -16.08 -7.96
CA GLU A 292 22.26 -15.54 -9.09
C GLU A 292 21.33 -14.71 -9.99
N ILE A 293 20.15 -15.23 -10.36
CA ILE A 293 19.17 -14.49 -11.17
C ILE A 293 18.87 -13.10 -10.57
N LEU A 294 18.53 -13.07 -9.27
CA LEU A 294 18.11 -11.84 -8.60
C LEU A 294 19.24 -10.84 -8.38
N THR A 295 20.49 -11.32 -8.33
CA THR A 295 21.67 -10.46 -8.18
C THR A 295 22.28 -10.04 -9.51
N THR A 296 21.93 -10.68 -10.62
CA THR A 296 22.46 -10.34 -11.95
C THR A 296 21.45 -9.70 -12.89
N SER A 297 20.13 -9.87 -12.67
CA SER A 297 19.09 -9.29 -13.52
C SER A 297 18.22 -8.29 -12.76
N TRP A 298 18.36 -7.00 -13.11
CA TRP A 298 17.48 -5.94 -12.63
C TRP A 298 16.01 -6.12 -13.06
N HIS A 299 15.77 -6.71 -14.24
CA HIS A 299 14.41 -7.01 -14.69
C HIS A 299 13.73 -8.08 -13.85
N SER A 300 14.47 -9.11 -13.42
CA SER A 300 13.92 -10.13 -12.51
C SER A 300 13.51 -9.53 -11.16
N GLN A 301 14.36 -8.67 -10.58
CA GLN A 301 14.07 -7.99 -9.32
C GLN A 301 12.89 -7.02 -9.48
N LEU A 302 12.88 -6.22 -10.54
CA LEU A 302 11.81 -5.28 -10.84
C LEU A 302 10.47 -5.99 -11.06
N ALA A 303 10.46 -7.13 -11.74
CA ALA A 303 9.25 -7.93 -11.94
C ALA A 303 8.63 -8.37 -10.61
N ILE A 304 9.44 -8.92 -9.70
CA ILE A 304 8.97 -9.36 -8.38
C ILE A 304 8.51 -8.15 -7.55
N ASN A 305 9.28 -7.07 -7.54
CA ASN A 305 8.94 -5.86 -6.78
C ASN A 305 7.64 -5.22 -7.27
N LEU A 306 7.41 -5.15 -8.58
CA LEU A 306 6.16 -4.64 -9.15
C LEU A 306 4.96 -5.56 -8.85
N ALA A 307 5.15 -6.88 -8.85
CA ALA A 307 4.10 -7.81 -8.46
C ALA A 307 3.71 -7.59 -6.98
N MET A 308 4.68 -7.52 -6.08
CA MET A 308 4.44 -7.29 -4.65
C MET A 308 3.84 -5.91 -4.38
N MET A 309 4.40 -4.85 -4.97
CA MET A 309 3.93 -3.47 -4.78
C MET A 309 2.53 -3.27 -5.35
N GLY A 310 2.24 -3.86 -6.51
CA GLY A 310 0.93 -3.80 -7.12
C GLY A 310 -0.14 -4.50 -6.29
N SER A 311 0.16 -5.71 -5.79
CA SER A 311 -0.70 -6.42 -4.85
C SER A 311 -0.87 -5.66 -3.53
N LEU A 312 0.21 -5.07 -2.98
CA LEU A 312 0.15 -4.26 -1.77
C LEU A 312 -0.76 -3.03 -1.95
N SER A 313 -0.65 -2.32 -3.09
CA SER A 313 -1.53 -1.18 -3.40
C SER A 313 -3.01 -1.58 -3.39
N ILE A 314 -3.36 -2.73 -3.96
CA ILE A 314 -4.73 -3.27 -3.93
C ILE A 314 -5.15 -3.59 -2.48
N VAL A 315 -4.29 -4.23 -1.70
CA VAL A 315 -4.56 -4.51 -0.27
C VAL A 315 -4.77 -3.23 0.53
N VAL A 316 -3.95 -2.19 0.29
CA VAL A 316 -4.12 -0.86 0.90
C VAL A 316 -5.48 -0.28 0.55
N ALA A 317 -5.93 -0.38 -0.71
CA ALA A 317 -7.27 0.05 -1.10
C ALA A 317 -8.34 -0.66 -0.26
N HIS A 318 -8.28 -1.99 -0.17
CA HIS A 318 -9.25 -2.78 0.59
C HIS A 318 -9.23 -2.48 2.10
N HIS A 319 -8.04 -2.31 2.68
CA HIS A 319 -7.90 -2.02 4.10
C HIS A 319 -8.35 -0.59 4.45
N MET A 320 -8.05 0.40 3.62
CA MET A 320 -8.36 1.80 3.94
C MET A 320 -9.86 2.10 3.94
N TYR A 321 -10.66 1.49 3.05
CA TYR A 321 -12.11 1.73 3.06
C TYR A 321 -12.83 0.98 4.20
N SER A 322 -12.32 -0.20 4.56
CA SER A 322 -12.91 -1.05 5.61
C SER A 322 -12.38 -0.73 7.01
N MET A 323 -11.21 -0.10 7.12
CA MET A 323 -10.61 0.34 8.37
C MET A 323 -10.08 1.79 8.19
N PRO A 324 -10.98 2.80 8.10
CA PRO A 324 -10.60 4.18 7.78
C PRO A 324 -9.55 4.72 8.76
N PRO A 325 -8.29 4.95 8.34
CA PRO A 325 -7.19 5.15 9.30
C PRO A 325 -7.05 6.60 9.77
N TYR A 326 -7.83 7.53 9.23
CA TYR A 326 -7.71 8.96 9.51
C TYR A 326 -9.01 9.55 10.09
N PRO A 327 -8.92 10.56 10.97
CA PRO A 327 -10.10 11.24 11.50
C PRO A 327 -10.97 11.86 10.39
N PHE A 328 -12.29 11.66 10.48
CA PHE A 328 -13.30 12.19 9.56
C PHE A 328 -13.21 11.73 8.10
N ILE A 329 -12.32 10.79 7.77
CA ILE A 329 -12.19 10.30 6.39
C ILE A 329 -13.33 9.35 6.00
N ALA A 330 -13.92 8.65 6.96
CA ALA A 330 -14.98 7.67 6.68
C ALA A 330 -16.27 8.31 6.16
N THR A 331 -16.63 9.50 6.67
CA THR A 331 -17.83 10.23 6.22
C THR A 331 -17.57 11.20 5.08
N ASP A 332 -16.35 11.20 4.54
CA ASP A 332 -15.96 11.86 3.28
C ASP A 332 -15.95 10.83 2.16
N TYR A 333 -17.14 10.51 1.66
CA TYR A 333 -17.34 9.46 0.66
C TYR A 333 -16.57 9.72 -0.65
N ALA A 334 -16.40 10.99 -1.02
CA ALA A 334 -15.66 11.37 -2.22
C ALA A 334 -14.17 11.01 -2.09
N THR A 335 -13.59 11.22 -0.91
CA THR A 335 -12.22 10.79 -0.62
C THR A 335 -12.10 9.27 -0.56
N GLN A 336 -13.04 8.57 0.09
CA GLN A 336 -13.02 7.09 0.17
C GLN A 336 -13.01 6.43 -1.21
N ILE A 337 -13.95 6.79 -2.08
CA ILE A 337 -14.02 6.21 -3.42
C ILE A 337 -12.80 6.57 -4.26
N SER A 338 -12.32 7.82 -4.16
CA SER A 338 -11.15 8.29 -4.90
C SER A 338 -9.91 7.50 -4.50
N LEU A 339 -9.63 7.34 -3.21
CA LEU A 339 -8.47 6.61 -2.72
C LEU A 339 -8.54 5.13 -3.05
N PHE A 340 -9.71 4.50 -2.90
CA PHE A 340 -9.91 3.10 -3.28
C PHE A 340 -9.60 2.90 -4.77
N THR A 341 -10.28 3.64 -5.65
CA THR A 341 -10.10 3.53 -7.09
C THR A 341 -8.67 3.87 -7.51
N HIS A 342 -8.06 4.90 -6.94
CA HIS A 342 -6.68 5.29 -7.23
C HIS A 342 -5.68 4.15 -6.95
N HIS A 343 -5.74 3.57 -5.75
CA HIS A 343 -4.82 2.49 -5.36
C HIS A 343 -5.09 1.18 -6.10
N MET A 344 -6.35 0.90 -6.46
CA MET A 344 -6.70 -0.23 -7.33
C MET A 344 -6.06 -0.10 -8.71
N TRP A 345 -6.13 1.08 -9.32
CA TRP A 345 -5.53 1.32 -10.64
C TRP A 345 -4.01 1.26 -10.61
N ILE A 346 -3.36 1.91 -9.64
CA ILE A 346 -1.90 1.79 -9.45
C ILE A 346 -1.50 0.32 -9.32
N GLY A 347 -2.25 -0.44 -8.50
CA GLY A 347 -2.00 -1.86 -8.31
C GLY A 347 -2.08 -2.67 -9.61
N GLY A 348 -3.14 -2.45 -10.39
CA GLY A 348 -3.30 -3.07 -11.72
C GLY A 348 -2.14 -2.74 -12.68
N PHE A 349 -1.73 -1.47 -12.77
CA PHE A 349 -0.62 -1.06 -13.62
C PHE A 349 0.70 -1.72 -13.19
N CYS A 350 1.00 -1.77 -11.89
CA CYS A 350 2.19 -2.43 -11.38
C CYS A 350 2.20 -3.94 -11.69
N ILE A 351 1.07 -4.65 -11.50
CA ILE A 351 0.97 -6.09 -11.80
C ILE A 351 1.18 -6.38 -13.30
N VAL A 352 0.61 -5.55 -14.18
CA VAL A 352 0.87 -5.68 -15.63
C VAL A 352 2.33 -5.42 -15.96
N GLY A 353 2.94 -4.40 -15.35
CA GLY A 353 4.38 -4.11 -15.46
C GLY A 353 5.25 -5.27 -14.98
N ALA A 354 4.84 -6.00 -13.94
CA ALA A 354 5.52 -7.19 -13.47
C ALA A 354 5.56 -8.29 -14.53
N GLY A 355 4.42 -8.57 -15.19
CA GLY A 355 4.36 -9.54 -16.29
C GLY A 355 5.22 -9.12 -17.50
N ALA A 356 5.30 -7.82 -17.78
CA ALA A 356 6.16 -7.27 -18.82
C ALA A 356 7.65 -7.48 -18.48
N HIS A 357 8.10 -7.09 -17.29
CA HIS A 357 9.50 -7.25 -16.89
C HIS A 357 9.90 -8.72 -16.70
N ALA A 358 8.98 -9.60 -16.29
CA ALA A 358 9.21 -11.05 -16.29
C ALA A 358 9.46 -11.56 -17.71
N SER A 359 8.71 -11.07 -18.70
CA SER A 359 8.92 -11.41 -20.12
C SER A 359 10.25 -10.85 -20.65
N ILE A 360 10.63 -9.62 -20.28
CA ILE A 360 11.92 -9.02 -20.65
C ILE A 360 13.08 -9.85 -20.06
N PHE A 361 13.01 -10.20 -18.77
CA PHE A 361 13.96 -11.12 -18.13
C PHE A 361 14.08 -12.44 -18.91
N MET A 362 12.94 -13.05 -19.28
CA MET A 362 12.94 -14.30 -20.03
C MET A 362 13.62 -14.16 -21.41
N VAL A 363 13.53 -13.00 -22.05
CA VAL A 363 14.18 -12.76 -23.36
C VAL A 363 15.67 -12.48 -23.19
N ARG A 364 16.03 -11.51 -22.35
CA ARG A 364 17.38 -10.92 -22.29
C ARG A 364 18.31 -11.67 -21.34
N ASP A 365 17.83 -12.02 -20.15
CA ASP A 365 18.70 -12.40 -19.02
C ASP A 365 18.60 -13.88 -18.64
N TYR A 366 17.56 -14.60 -19.07
CA TYR A 366 17.41 -16.02 -18.75
C TYR A 366 18.48 -16.89 -19.40
N ASN A 367 19.21 -17.65 -18.57
CA ASN A 367 20.21 -18.62 -18.99
C ASN A 367 19.77 -20.07 -18.65
N PRO A 368 19.51 -20.94 -19.65
CA PRO A 368 19.13 -22.33 -19.42
C PRO A 368 20.16 -23.15 -18.64
N ASN A 369 21.46 -22.88 -18.81
CA ASN A 369 22.52 -23.67 -18.16
C ASN A 369 22.55 -23.45 -16.65
N GLN A 370 22.29 -22.21 -16.21
CA GLN A 370 22.23 -21.86 -14.79
C GLN A 370 20.96 -22.38 -14.11
N ASN A 371 19.89 -22.58 -14.89
CA ASN A 371 18.57 -22.99 -14.38
C ASN A 371 18.29 -24.48 -14.59
N TYR A 372 19.27 -25.27 -15.01
CA TYR A 372 19.05 -26.67 -15.35
C TYR A 372 18.38 -27.44 -14.21
N ASN A 373 17.20 -28.01 -14.48
CA ASN A 373 16.43 -28.85 -13.58
C ASN A 373 15.99 -28.20 -12.25
N ASN A 374 16.08 -26.88 -12.11
CA ASN A 374 15.52 -26.13 -10.98
C ASN A 374 14.01 -25.87 -11.17
N VAL A 375 13.40 -25.15 -10.23
CA VAL A 375 11.96 -24.83 -10.29
C VAL A 375 11.57 -24.03 -11.56
N LEU A 376 12.40 -23.09 -12.02
CA LEU A 376 12.10 -22.25 -13.17
C LEU A 376 12.11 -23.06 -14.47
N ASP A 377 13.14 -23.89 -14.67
CA ASP A 377 13.21 -24.80 -15.83
C ASP A 377 12.04 -25.80 -15.84
N ARG A 378 11.66 -26.34 -14.68
CA ARG A 378 10.51 -27.25 -14.57
C ARG A 378 9.20 -26.58 -14.96
N ILE A 379 8.98 -25.34 -14.53
CA ILE A 379 7.80 -24.56 -14.94
C ILE A 379 7.78 -24.39 -16.46
N ILE A 380 8.92 -24.06 -17.08
CA ILE A 380 9.02 -23.88 -18.54
C ILE A 380 8.72 -25.20 -19.28
N ARG A 381 9.22 -26.34 -18.77
CA ARG A 381 8.98 -27.67 -19.37
C ARG A 381 7.51 -28.11 -19.36
N HIS A 382 6.72 -27.59 -18.43
CA HIS A 382 5.29 -27.91 -18.30
C HIS A 382 4.36 -26.72 -18.64
N ARG A 383 4.89 -25.68 -19.29
CA ARG A 383 4.14 -24.45 -19.62
C ARG A 383 2.86 -24.68 -20.42
N ASP A 384 2.84 -25.69 -21.30
CA ASP A 384 1.66 -26.00 -22.11
C ASP A 384 0.50 -26.46 -21.21
N ALA A 385 0.79 -27.30 -20.21
CA ALA A 385 -0.21 -27.78 -19.24
C ALA A 385 -0.71 -26.65 -18.33
N ILE A 386 0.20 -25.77 -17.87
CA ILE A 386 -0.16 -24.61 -17.05
C ILE A 386 -1.14 -23.70 -17.81
N VAL A 387 -0.79 -23.34 -19.05
CA VAL A 387 -1.63 -22.45 -19.87
C VAL A 387 -2.93 -23.14 -20.30
N SER A 388 -2.94 -24.44 -20.60
CA SER A 388 -4.18 -25.14 -20.97
C SER A 388 -5.17 -25.23 -19.81
N HIS A 389 -4.69 -25.55 -18.59
CA HIS A 389 -5.56 -25.59 -17.41
C HIS A 389 -6.09 -24.20 -17.06
N LEU A 390 -5.24 -23.18 -17.13
CA LEU A 390 -5.67 -21.81 -16.85
C LEU A 390 -6.66 -21.30 -17.90
N ASN A 391 -6.47 -21.66 -19.17
CA ASN A 391 -7.44 -21.39 -20.23
C ASN A 391 -8.79 -22.06 -19.97
N TRP A 392 -8.80 -23.34 -19.59
CA TRP A 392 -10.03 -24.04 -19.20
C TRP A 392 -10.71 -23.36 -18.01
N ALA A 393 -9.96 -22.99 -16.97
CA ALA A 393 -10.49 -22.29 -15.80
C ALA A 393 -11.12 -20.93 -16.19
N CYS A 394 -10.49 -20.17 -17.10
CA CYS A 394 -11.06 -18.92 -17.60
C CYS A 394 -12.38 -19.15 -18.35
N ILE A 395 -12.46 -20.17 -19.21
CA ILE A 395 -13.69 -20.53 -19.91
C ILE A 395 -14.77 -20.92 -18.91
N PHE A 396 -14.45 -21.81 -17.96
CA PHE A 396 -15.37 -22.23 -16.90
C PHE A 396 -15.92 -21.04 -16.13
N LEU A 397 -15.05 -20.16 -15.63
CA LEU A 397 -15.44 -18.96 -14.89
C LEU A 397 -16.29 -18.03 -15.74
N GLY A 398 -15.97 -17.82 -17.03
CA GLY A 398 -16.77 -16.98 -17.92
C GLY A 398 -18.22 -17.48 -18.07
N PHE A 399 -18.40 -18.78 -18.30
CA PHE A 399 -19.73 -19.39 -18.40
C PHE A 399 -20.50 -19.39 -17.07
N HIS A 400 -19.82 -19.60 -15.93
CA HIS A 400 -20.44 -19.73 -14.61
C HIS A 400 -20.41 -18.43 -13.78
N SER A 401 -20.07 -17.29 -14.39
CA SER A 401 -20.19 -15.97 -13.78
C SER A 401 -20.96 -15.04 -14.69
N PHE A 402 -20.36 -14.61 -15.80
CA PHE A 402 -21.00 -13.72 -16.77
C PHE A 402 -22.23 -14.36 -17.42
N GLY A 403 -22.18 -15.66 -17.70
CA GLY A 403 -23.34 -16.41 -18.21
C GLY A 403 -24.55 -16.36 -17.27
N LEU A 404 -24.35 -16.24 -15.95
CA LEU A 404 -25.46 -16.12 -14.98
C LEU A 404 -26.16 -14.76 -15.08
N TYR A 405 -25.44 -13.69 -15.43
CA TYR A 405 -26.06 -12.39 -15.71
C TYR A 405 -26.94 -12.45 -16.96
N ILE A 406 -26.46 -13.09 -18.04
CA ILE A 406 -27.26 -13.29 -19.26
C ILE A 406 -28.51 -14.14 -18.97
N HIS A 407 -28.36 -15.20 -18.18
CA HIS A 407 -29.50 -16.02 -17.71
C HIS A 407 -30.52 -15.15 -16.97
N ASN A 408 -30.07 -14.35 -15.99
CA ASN A 408 -30.93 -13.46 -15.21
C ASN A 408 -31.66 -12.43 -16.08
N ASP A 409 -30.95 -11.78 -17.01
CA ASP A 409 -31.55 -10.83 -17.95
C ASP A 409 -32.62 -11.50 -18.82
N THR A 410 -32.33 -12.71 -19.32
CA THR A 410 -33.27 -13.48 -20.14
C THR A 410 -34.51 -13.90 -19.33
N MET A 411 -34.32 -14.45 -18.12
CA MET A 411 -35.44 -14.86 -17.27
C MET A 411 -36.30 -13.66 -16.86
N ARG A 412 -35.67 -12.52 -16.56
CA ARG A 412 -36.38 -11.28 -16.25
C ARG A 412 -37.17 -10.77 -17.45
N ALA A 413 -36.58 -10.77 -18.65
CA ALA A 413 -37.25 -10.35 -19.89
C ALA A 413 -38.43 -11.27 -20.25
N LEU A 414 -38.34 -12.58 -19.95
CA LEU A 414 -39.42 -13.55 -20.14
C LEU A 414 -40.50 -13.52 -19.04
N GLY A 415 -40.41 -12.60 -18.06
CA GLY A 415 -41.36 -12.51 -16.95
C GLY A 415 -41.26 -13.66 -15.94
N ARG A 416 -40.12 -14.37 -15.91
CA ARG A 416 -39.86 -15.54 -15.04
C ARG A 416 -38.91 -15.17 -13.89
N SER A 417 -39.31 -14.21 -13.06
CA SER A 417 -38.45 -13.74 -11.95
C SER A 417 -38.16 -14.80 -10.89
N GLN A 418 -39.02 -15.81 -10.75
CA GLN A 418 -38.83 -16.96 -9.86
C GLN A 418 -37.68 -17.89 -10.29
N ASP A 419 -37.25 -17.81 -11.56
CA ASP A 419 -36.16 -18.63 -12.10
C ASP A 419 -34.82 -17.87 -12.16
N MET A 420 -34.76 -16.67 -11.56
CA MET A 420 -33.55 -15.86 -11.48
C MET A 420 -32.65 -16.31 -10.33
N PHE A 421 -31.34 -16.20 -10.52
CA PHE A 421 -30.37 -16.25 -9.44
C PHE A 421 -30.42 -14.93 -8.66
N SER A 422 -31.06 -14.95 -7.49
CA SER A 422 -31.27 -13.79 -6.62
C SER A 422 -31.61 -14.23 -5.20
N ASP A 423 -31.53 -13.30 -4.25
CA ASP A 423 -31.83 -13.59 -2.85
C ASP A 423 -33.30 -13.97 -2.60
N THR A 424 -34.22 -13.65 -3.51
CA THR A 424 -35.66 -13.93 -3.38
C THR A 424 -36.14 -15.14 -4.20
N ALA A 425 -35.26 -15.76 -4.97
CA ALA A 425 -35.59 -16.89 -5.85
C ALA A 425 -34.54 -18.00 -5.69
N ILE A 426 -33.71 -18.24 -6.70
CA ILE A 426 -32.64 -19.23 -6.61
C ILE A 426 -31.41 -18.58 -5.97
N GLN A 427 -31.14 -18.89 -4.71
CA GLN A 427 -30.07 -18.27 -3.94
C GLN A 427 -28.72 -18.91 -4.22
N LEU A 428 -27.69 -18.09 -4.46
CA LEU A 428 -26.29 -18.52 -4.52
C LEU A 428 -25.49 -17.73 -3.47
N GLN A 429 -25.61 -18.13 -2.21
CA GLN A 429 -25.01 -17.39 -1.10
C GLN A 429 -23.50 -17.65 -0.98
N PRO A 430 -22.68 -16.64 -0.67
CA PRO A 430 -21.25 -16.78 -0.42
C PRO A 430 -20.99 -17.27 1.02
N ILE A 431 -21.41 -18.50 1.33
CA ILE A 431 -21.40 -19.07 2.70
C ILE A 431 -20.00 -19.00 3.34
N PHE A 432 -18.94 -19.24 2.57
CA PHE A 432 -17.57 -19.15 3.10
C PHE A 432 -17.21 -17.73 3.54
N ALA A 433 -17.60 -16.70 2.79
CA ALA A 433 -17.31 -15.32 3.15
C ALA A 433 -18.13 -14.88 4.39
N GLN A 434 -19.40 -15.28 4.46
CA GLN A 434 -20.25 -15.06 5.64
C GLN A 434 -19.69 -15.77 6.89
N TRP A 435 -19.14 -16.98 6.73
CA TRP A 435 -18.47 -17.70 7.82
C TRP A 435 -17.22 -16.95 8.31
N ILE A 436 -16.41 -16.42 7.39
CA ILE A 436 -15.25 -15.58 7.76
C ILE A 436 -15.69 -14.28 8.46
N GLN A 437 -16.76 -13.63 8.00
CA GLN A 437 -17.35 -12.46 8.68
C GLN A 437 -17.78 -12.79 10.12
N SER A 438 -18.41 -13.96 10.32
CA SER A 438 -18.81 -14.44 11.65
C SER A 438 -17.61 -14.65 12.57
N ILE A 439 -16.54 -15.30 12.07
CA ILE A 439 -15.31 -15.50 12.84
C ILE A 439 -14.70 -14.17 13.30
N HIS A 440 -14.60 -13.19 12.41
CA HIS A 440 -14.01 -11.88 12.75
C HIS A 440 -14.88 -11.10 13.72
N THR A 441 -16.21 -11.16 13.57
CA THR A 441 -17.16 -10.50 14.46
C THR A 441 -17.12 -11.09 15.87
N LEU A 442 -16.94 -12.41 15.97
CA LEU A 442 -16.87 -13.14 17.24
C LEU A 442 -15.45 -13.22 17.84
N ALA A 443 -14.45 -12.62 17.19
CA ALA A 443 -13.07 -12.68 17.67
C ALA A 443 -12.84 -11.95 19.01
N PRO A 444 -13.37 -10.72 19.24
CA PRO A 444 -13.16 -9.99 20.48
C PRO A 444 -13.67 -10.77 21.70
N GLY A 445 -12.85 -10.91 22.74
CA GLY A 445 -13.17 -11.68 23.94
C GLY A 445 -13.10 -13.20 23.79
N ASN A 446 -12.80 -13.72 22.59
CA ASN A 446 -12.67 -15.16 22.31
C ASN A 446 -11.29 -15.47 21.71
N THR A 447 -11.16 -15.49 20.38
CA THR A 447 -9.87 -15.72 19.71
C THR A 447 -8.94 -14.51 19.77
N ALA A 448 -9.47 -13.33 20.10
CA ALA A 448 -8.75 -12.10 20.44
C ALA A 448 -9.22 -11.59 21.82
N PRO A 449 -8.78 -12.24 22.93
CA PRO A 449 -9.34 -11.99 24.27
C PRO A 449 -9.09 -10.56 24.80
N ASN A 450 -8.02 -9.91 24.34
CA ASN A 450 -7.65 -8.56 24.78
C ASN A 450 -8.20 -7.45 23.87
N ALA A 451 -8.80 -7.79 22.73
CA ALA A 451 -9.45 -6.82 21.85
C ALA A 451 -10.84 -6.47 22.40
N LEU A 452 -11.18 -5.18 22.44
CA LEU A 452 -12.50 -4.74 22.91
C LEU A 452 -13.56 -4.83 21.82
N THR A 453 -13.19 -4.62 20.56
CA THR A 453 -14.10 -4.60 19.42
C THR A 453 -13.47 -5.28 18.19
N THR A 454 -14.30 -5.51 17.16
CA THR A 454 -13.87 -6.12 15.90
C THR A 454 -12.77 -5.30 15.22
N ALA A 455 -11.91 -5.95 14.44
CA ALA A 455 -10.92 -5.28 13.61
C ALA A 455 -11.57 -4.33 12.58
N SER A 456 -12.79 -4.65 12.13
CA SER A 456 -13.60 -3.78 11.28
C SER A 456 -15.09 -4.07 11.44
N TYR A 457 -15.90 -3.01 11.46
CA TYR A 457 -17.36 -3.12 11.49
C TYR A 457 -17.95 -3.62 10.17
N VAL A 458 -17.17 -3.76 9.08
CA VAL A 458 -17.68 -4.40 7.84
C VAL A 458 -17.99 -5.87 8.03
N PHE A 459 -17.33 -6.55 8.98
CA PHE A 459 -17.58 -7.95 9.28
C PHE A 459 -18.90 -8.17 10.03
N GLY A 460 -19.32 -7.19 10.83
CA GLY A 460 -20.48 -7.27 11.72
C GLY A 460 -20.41 -6.23 12.85
N GLY A 461 -21.45 -6.18 13.68
CA GLY A 461 -21.56 -5.24 14.79
C GLY A 461 -22.46 -4.04 14.50
N ASP A 462 -22.27 -2.96 15.24
CA ASP A 462 -23.12 -1.78 15.18
C ASP A 462 -22.79 -0.83 14.01
N VAL A 463 -23.77 -0.01 13.62
CA VAL A 463 -23.56 1.09 12.68
C VAL A 463 -22.90 2.25 13.41
N ILE A 464 -21.74 2.69 12.91
CA ILE A 464 -21.06 3.88 13.42
C ILE A 464 -21.42 5.06 12.54
N ALA A 465 -21.99 6.10 13.13
CA ALA A 465 -22.36 7.33 12.45
C ALA A 465 -21.64 8.54 13.06
N VAL A 466 -21.20 9.47 12.20
CA VAL A 466 -20.63 10.75 12.59
C VAL A 466 -21.42 11.85 11.90
N ASN A 467 -22.03 12.75 12.68
CA ASN A 467 -22.89 13.82 12.18
C ASN A 467 -23.98 13.32 11.20
N ASN A 468 -24.78 12.34 11.61
CA ASN A 468 -25.85 11.70 10.83
C ASN A 468 -25.43 11.05 9.51
N LYS A 469 -24.13 10.92 9.24
CA LYS A 469 -23.58 10.15 8.13
C LYS A 469 -23.02 8.83 8.64
N VAL A 470 -23.31 7.74 7.95
CA VAL A 470 -22.75 6.42 8.26
C VAL A 470 -21.25 6.45 7.96
N ALA A 471 -20.41 6.35 8.99
CA ALA A 471 -18.97 6.19 8.82
C ALA A 471 -18.66 4.75 8.35
N ILE A 472 -19.28 3.76 8.99
CA ILE A 472 -19.17 2.36 8.62
C ILE A 472 -20.38 1.58 9.12
N MET A 473 -20.74 0.52 8.41
CA MET A 473 -21.77 -0.44 8.81
C MET A 473 -21.38 -1.85 8.35
N PRO A 474 -21.98 -2.91 8.93
CA PRO A 474 -21.82 -4.26 8.41
C PRO A 474 -22.18 -4.36 6.94
N ILE A 475 -21.32 -5.01 6.15
CA ILE A 475 -21.57 -5.25 4.73
C ILE A 475 -22.14 -6.66 4.59
N SER A 476 -23.45 -6.75 4.37
CA SER A 476 -24.10 -8.02 4.08
C SER A 476 -23.63 -8.59 2.74
N LEU A 477 -23.33 -9.88 2.68
CA LEU A 477 -22.94 -10.57 1.45
C LEU A 477 -24.07 -11.50 0.97
N GLY A 478 -24.70 -11.15 -0.15
CA GLY A 478 -25.80 -11.91 -0.75
C GLY A 478 -25.44 -12.57 -2.08
N THR A 479 -26.46 -12.99 -2.83
CA THR A 479 -26.30 -13.61 -4.16
C THR A 479 -25.65 -12.64 -5.14
N ALA A 480 -25.99 -11.35 -5.10
CA ALA A 480 -25.38 -10.34 -5.96
C ALA A 480 -23.86 -10.26 -5.74
N ASP A 481 -23.41 -10.26 -4.48
CA ASP A 481 -21.99 -10.25 -4.14
C ASP A 481 -21.29 -11.52 -4.65
N PHE A 482 -21.92 -12.69 -4.48
CA PHE A 482 -21.38 -13.94 -5.01
C PHE A 482 -21.11 -13.86 -6.52
N LEU A 483 -22.06 -13.31 -7.29
CA LEU A 483 -21.92 -13.16 -8.74
C LEU A 483 -20.80 -12.18 -9.10
N VAL A 484 -20.72 -11.01 -8.46
CA VAL A 484 -19.67 -10.00 -8.72
C VAL A 484 -18.28 -10.53 -8.35
N HIS A 485 -18.12 -11.25 -7.24
CA HIS A 485 -16.84 -11.82 -6.86
C HIS A 485 -16.35 -12.89 -7.85
N HIS A 486 -17.25 -13.66 -8.47
CA HIS A 486 -16.88 -14.58 -9.54
C HIS A 486 -16.52 -13.87 -10.85
N ILE A 487 -17.07 -12.68 -11.13
CA ILE A 487 -16.60 -11.80 -12.22
C ILE A 487 -15.19 -11.27 -11.92
N HIS A 488 -14.91 -10.85 -10.69
CA HIS A 488 -13.55 -10.47 -10.28
C HIS A 488 -12.58 -11.64 -10.48
N ALA A 489 -12.95 -12.84 -10.02
CA ALA A 489 -12.14 -14.03 -10.23
C ALA A 489 -11.90 -14.29 -11.73
N PHE A 490 -12.95 -14.28 -12.55
CA PHE A 490 -12.84 -14.46 -14.00
C PHE A 490 -11.87 -13.47 -14.65
N THR A 491 -12.06 -12.17 -14.42
CA THR A 491 -11.26 -11.11 -15.03
C THR A 491 -9.79 -11.14 -14.57
N ILE A 492 -9.53 -11.44 -13.30
CA ILE A 492 -8.17 -11.65 -12.77
C ILE A 492 -7.53 -12.87 -13.43
N HIS A 493 -8.22 -14.01 -13.52
CA HIS A 493 -7.66 -15.23 -14.12
C HIS A 493 -7.34 -15.06 -15.61
N VAL A 494 -8.19 -14.34 -16.36
CA VAL A 494 -7.91 -13.99 -17.76
C VAL A 494 -6.69 -13.09 -17.87
N THR A 495 -6.55 -12.10 -16.98
CA THR A 495 -5.38 -11.23 -16.94
C THR A 495 -4.11 -12.03 -16.66
N VAL A 496 -4.14 -12.92 -15.66
CA VAL A 496 -3.03 -13.83 -15.34
C VAL A 496 -2.73 -14.75 -16.52
N LEU A 497 -3.73 -15.29 -17.21
CA LEU A 497 -3.54 -16.13 -18.41
C LEU A 497 -2.74 -15.39 -19.48
N ILE A 498 -3.10 -14.14 -19.76
CA ILE A 498 -2.42 -13.31 -20.77
C ILE A 498 -0.97 -13.06 -20.36
N LEU A 499 -0.73 -12.61 -19.13
CA LEU A 499 0.61 -12.27 -18.63
C LEU A 499 1.52 -13.51 -18.53
N VAL A 500 1.00 -14.61 -17.96
CA VAL A 500 1.74 -15.88 -17.78
C VAL A 500 2.08 -16.52 -19.11
N LYS A 501 1.13 -16.54 -20.05
CA LYS A 501 1.43 -16.98 -21.42
C LYS A 501 2.50 -16.10 -22.06
N GLY A 502 2.46 -14.78 -21.82
CA GLY A 502 3.45 -13.83 -22.29
C GLY A 502 4.89 -14.25 -21.95
N PHE A 503 5.20 -14.42 -20.66
CA PHE A 503 6.57 -14.72 -20.26
C PHE A 503 6.97 -16.19 -20.49
N LEU A 504 6.06 -17.17 -20.35
CA LEU A 504 6.39 -18.59 -20.57
C LEU A 504 6.70 -18.91 -22.05
N PHE A 505 6.11 -18.15 -22.98
CA PHE A 505 6.32 -18.29 -24.42
C PHE A 505 7.10 -17.11 -25.01
N ALA A 506 7.84 -16.37 -24.18
CA ALA A 506 8.67 -15.26 -24.63
C ALA A 506 9.85 -15.75 -25.48
N ARG A 507 10.52 -16.84 -25.04
CA ARG A 507 11.72 -17.36 -25.71
C ARG A 507 11.45 -18.18 -26.96
N ASN A 508 10.42 -19.01 -26.93
CA ASN A 508 10.03 -19.87 -28.05
C ASN A 508 8.59 -20.35 -27.89
N SER A 509 8.03 -20.84 -28.98
CA SER A 509 6.74 -21.56 -29.01
C SER A 509 6.82 -22.68 -30.04
N ARG A 510 5.77 -23.52 -30.12
CA ARG A 510 5.67 -24.54 -31.18
C ARG A 510 5.66 -23.93 -32.58
N LEU A 511 5.19 -22.69 -32.72
CA LEU A 511 5.10 -21.98 -33.99
C LEU A 511 6.41 -21.26 -34.36
N ILE A 512 7.06 -20.63 -33.38
CA ILE A 512 8.31 -19.86 -33.57
C ILE A 512 9.36 -20.39 -32.58
N PRO A 513 10.20 -21.37 -33.00
CA PRO A 513 11.18 -22.01 -32.12
C PRO A 513 12.31 -21.09 -31.66
N ASP A 514 12.63 -20.03 -32.40
CA ASP A 514 13.73 -19.11 -32.14
C ASP A 514 13.27 -17.68 -31.82
N LYS A 515 12.07 -17.55 -31.26
CA LYS A 515 11.42 -16.26 -30.94
C LYS A 515 12.30 -15.30 -30.12
N SER A 516 13.14 -15.81 -29.23
CA SER A 516 14.07 -14.99 -28.44
C SER A 516 15.00 -14.14 -29.30
N LYS A 517 15.33 -14.57 -30.53
CA LYS A 517 16.17 -13.82 -31.46
C LYS A 517 15.48 -12.60 -32.04
N LEU A 518 14.15 -12.58 -32.06
CA LEU A 518 13.36 -11.41 -32.48
C LEU A 518 13.37 -10.33 -31.41
N GLY A 519 13.69 -10.67 -30.16
CA GLY A 519 13.66 -9.76 -29.03
C GLY A 519 12.27 -9.66 -28.37
N PHE A 520 12.14 -8.75 -27.41
CA PHE A 520 10.90 -8.56 -26.64
C PHE A 520 9.84 -7.75 -27.40
N ARG A 521 10.27 -6.71 -28.14
CA ARG A 521 9.42 -5.79 -28.89
C ARG A 521 9.86 -5.80 -30.36
N PHE A 522 9.20 -6.63 -31.19
CA PHE A 522 9.49 -6.84 -32.61
C PHE A 522 8.31 -6.50 -33.52
#